data_AF-A0A3C0IT21-F1
#
_entry.id   AF-A0A3C0IT21-F1
#
_cell.length_a   1.000
_cell.length_b   1.000
_cell.length_c   1.000
_cell.angle_alpha   90.00
_cell.angle_beta   90.00
_cell.angle_gamma   90.00
#
_symmetry.space_group_name_H-M   'P 1'
#
loop_
_entity.id
_entity.type
_entity.pdbx_description
1 polymer ?
#
loop_
_entity_poly.entity_id
_entity_poly.type
_entity_poly.pdbx_seq_one_letter_code
_entity_poly.pdbx_strand_id
1 'polypeptide(L)'
;AVADCFDIKERGYLREGYFADMVLVDMHQSSTVTPKSLYYKCGWSPLEGFTFPATIHSTYVNGNLAYGNGAVVASTRGKRLLFDRK
;
A
#
# COMPACT_ATOMS: atom_id res chain seq x y z
N ALA A 1 15.22 -6.78 -4.31
CA ALA A 1 14.05 -6.00 -3.87
C ALA A 1 14.44 -5.09 -2.70
N VAL A 2 13.64 -4.07 -2.36
CA VAL A 2 13.90 -3.21 -1.19
C VAL A 2 14.08 -4.04 0.09
N ALA A 3 13.29 -5.11 0.26
CA ALA A 3 13.42 -6.02 1.38
C ALA A 3 14.82 -6.66 1.48
N ASP A 4 15.44 -7.03 0.35
CA ASP A 4 16.79 -7.61 0.35
C ASP A 4 17.87 -6.54 0.59
N CYS A 5 17.71 -5.34 0.03
CA CYS A 5 18.70 -4.25 0.20
C CYS A 5 18.89 -3.84 1.68
N PHE A 6 17.86 -4.03 2.49
CA PHE A 6 17.86 -3.66 3.90
C PHE A 6 17.83 -4.85 4.86
N ASP A 7 17.81 -6.08 4.37
CA ASP A 7 17.60 -7.31 5.15
C ASP A 7 16.34 -7.26 6.02
N ILE A 8 15.22 -6.82 5.44
CA ILE A 8 13.95 -6.70 6.16
C ILE A 8 13.40 -8.10 6.47
N LYS A 9 13.22 -8.37 7.76
CA LYS A 9 12.74 -9.66 8.23
C LYS A 9 11.28 -9.90 7.83
N GLU A 10 11.04 -11.05 7.18
CA GLU A 10 9.70 -11.63 6.93
C GLU A 10 8.72 -10.72 6.17
N ARG A 11 9.21 -9.84 5.27
CA ARG A 11 8.38 -8.92 4.46
C ARG A 11 8.87 -8.80 3.02
N GLY A 12 8.02 -8.25 2.15
CA GLY A 12 8.35 -7.93 0.75
C GLY A 12 8.15 -9.06 -0.26
N TYR A 13 7.69 -10.23 0.18
CA TYR A 13 7.40 -11.38 -0.68
C TYR A 13 6.12 -12.09 -0.20
N LEU A 14 5.35 -12.65 -1.13
CA LEU A 14 4.25 -13.57 -0.82
C LEU A 14 4.83 -14.97 -0.57
N ARG A 15 5.11 -15.28 0.69
CA ARG A 15 5.70 -16.54 1.14
C ARG A 15 5.06 -16.97 2.45
N GLU A 16 5.01 -18.28 2.68
CA GLU A 16 4.59 -18.82 3.96
C GLU A 16 5.50 -18.30 5.10
N GLY A 17 4.89 -17.99 6.24
CA GLY A 17 5.59 -17.43 7.41
C GLY A 17 5.85 -15.91 7.35
N TYR A 18 5.62 -15.24 6.21
CA TYR A 18 5.80 -13.78 6.09
C TYR A 18 4.57 -13.01 6.56
N PHE A 19 4.76 -11.73 6.91
CA PHE A 19 3.63 -10.84 7.16
C PHE A 19 2.78 -10.71 5.89
N ALA A 20 1.47 -10.79 6.06
CA ALA A 20 0.49 -10.59 4.99
C ALA A 20 0.34 -9.09 4.64
N ASP A 21 1.43 -8.50 4.14
CA ASP A 21 1.46 -7.16 3.55
C ASP A 21 1.28 -7.30 2.04
N MET A 22 0.14 -6.84 1.53
CA MET A 22 -0.18 -6.98 0.12
C MET A 22 -1.14 -5.90 -0.36
N VAL A 23 -1.15 -5.69 -1.67
CA VAL A 23 -2.08 -4.79 -2.35
C VAL A 23 -2.79 -5.58 -3.46
N LEU A 24 -4.12 -5.43 -3.53
CA LEU A 24 -4.91 -5.89 -4.67
C LEU A 24 -5.16 -4.71 -5.59
N VAL A 25 -4.83 -4.87 -6.86
CA VAL A 25 -4.95 -3.84 -7.89
C VAL A 25 -5.97 -4.33 -8.92
N ASP A 26 -6.96 -3.48 -9.22
CA ASP A 26 -7.88 -3.69 -10.32
C ASP A 26 -7.29 -3.08 -11.60
N MET A 27 -6.91 -3.93 -12.54
CA MET A 27 -6.33 -3.56 -13.83
C MET A 27 -7.37 -3.18 -14.88
N HIS A 28 -8.66 -3.35 -14.59
CA HIS A 28 -9.77 -3.03 -15.48
C HIS A 28 -10.49 -1.74 -15.08
N GLN A 29 -10.06 -1.11 -13.98
CA GLN A 29 -10.62 0.14 -13.49
C GLN A 29 -9.55 1.24 -13.50
N SER A 30 -9.70 2.22 -14.39
CA SER A 30 -8.84 3.41 -14.41
C SER A 30 -9.15 4.36 -13.26
N SER A 31 -8.12 5.04 -12.73
CA SER A 31 -8.28 6.09 -11.70
C SER A 31 -7.60 7.39 -12.10
N THR A 32 -8.35 8.49 -12.08
CA THR A 32 -7.80 9.84 -12.31
C THR A 32 -7.46 10.50 -10.97
N VAL A 33 -6.26 11.05 -10.86
CA VAL A 33 -5.83 11.80 -9.68
C VAL A 33 -6.54 13.16 -9.67
N THR A 34 -7.30 13.42 -8.62
CA THR A 34 -7.98 14.71 -8.40
C THR A 34 -7.64 15.23 -6.99
N PRO A 35 -7.78 16.53 -6.70
CA PRO A 35 -7.58 17.04 -5.34
C PRO A 35 -8.39 16.28 -4.27
N LYS A 36 -9.60 15.80 -4.62
CA LYS A 36 -10.49 15.06 -3.72
C LYS A 36 -10.06 13.61 -3.48
N SER A 37 -9.27 13.00 -4.38
CA SER A 37 -8.79 11.62 -4.22
C SER A 37 -7.52 11.54 -3.37
N LEU A 38 -6.93 12.67 -2.97
CA LEU A 38 -5.67 12.71 -2.22
C LEU A 38 -5.92 12.52 -0.72
N TYR A 39 -5.14 11.65 -0.09
CA TYR A 39 -5.12 11.47 1.37
C TYR A 39 -4.06 12.31 2.08
N TYR A 40 -3.27 13.11 1.35
CA TYR A 40 -2.20 13.93 1.93
C TYR A 40 -2.75 15.20 2.57
N LYS A 41 -2.16 15.63 3.68
CA LYS A 41 -2.54 16.88 4.37
C LYS A 41 -2.32 18.13 3.52
N CYS A 42 -1.33 18.15 2.63
CA CYS A 42 -1.03 19.30 1.78
C CYS A 42 -2.05 19.52 0.65
N GLY A 43 -2.89 18.53 0.34
CA GLY A 43 -3.98 18.65 -0.62
C GLY A 43 -3.57 18.80 -2.09
N TRP A 44 -2.31 18.53 -2.46
CA TRP A 44 -1.85 18.60 -3.84
C TRP A 44 -0.97 17.40 -4.25
N SER A 45 -0.91 17.13 -5.56
CA SER A 45 -0.04 16.11 -6.17
C SER A 45 0.49 16.56 -7.53
N PRO A 46 1.77 16.27 -7.87
CA PRO A 46 2.29 16.54 -9.21
C PRO A 46 1.61 15.69 -10.31
N LEU A 47 0.81 14.69 -9.90
CA LEU A 47 0.09 13.79 -10.80
C LEU A 47 -1.38 14.19 -10.97
N GLU A 48 -1.84 15.32 -10.43
CA GLU A 48 -3.22 15.78 -10.67
C GLU A 48 -3.56 15.83 -12.16
N GLY A 49 -4.73 15.30 -12.53
CA GLY A 49 -5.17 15.12 -13.91
C GLY A 49 -4.64 13.86 -14.60
N PHE A 50 -3.60 13.21 -14.06
CA PHE A 50 -3.10 11.94 -14.60
C PHE A 50 -4.11 10.81 -14.35
N THR A 51 -4.34 9.99 -15.37
CA THR A 51 -5.20 8.81 -15.27
C THR A 51 -4.36 7.54 -15.32
N PHE A 52 -4.30 6.83 -14.20
CA PHE A 52 -3.71 5.51 -14.13
C PHE A 52 -4.64 4.49 -14.80
N PRO A 53 -4.10 3.50 -15.53
CA PRO A 53 -4.90 2.43 -16.15
C PRO A 53 -5.40 1.39 -15.14
N ALA A 54 -5.20 1.62 -13.84
CA ALA A 54 -5.54 0.70 -12.77
C ALA A 54 -5.91 1.48 -11.50
N THR A 55 -6.51 0.78 -10.53
CA THR A 55 -6.91 1.33 -9.24
C THR A 55 -6.50 0.38 -8.13
N ILE A 56 -6.07 0.91 -6.97
CA ILE A 56 -5.88 0.09 -5.77
C ILE A 56 -7.27 -0.29 -5.25
N HIS A 57 -7.61 -1.57 -5.29
CA HIS A 57 -8.87 -2.08 -4.74
C HIS A 57 -8.80 -2.17 -3.22
N SER A 58 -7.74 -2.80 -2.69
CA SER A 58 -7.53 -2.95 -1.26
C SER A 58 -6.06 -3.08 -0.89
N THR A 59 -5.74 -2.68 0.34
CA THR A 59 -4.40 -2.81 0.93
C THR A 59 -4.51 -3.52 2.26
N TYR A 60 -3.67 -4.52 2.48
CA TYR A 60 -3.56 -5.27 3.72
C TYR A 60 -2.21 -5.02 4.37
N VAL A 61 -2.24 -4.80 5.68
CA VAL A 61 -1.04 -4.56 6.50
C VAL A 61 -1.08 -5.54 7.66
N ASN A 62 -0.08 -6.42 7.74
CA ASN A 62 -0.03 -7.53 8.70
C ASN A 62 -1.30 -8.41 8.66
N GLY A 63 -1.90 -8.61 7.49
CA GLY A 63 -3.14 -9.38 7.31
C GLY A 63 -4.44 -8.64 7.61
N ASN A 64 -4.38 -7.37 8.03
CA ASN A 64 -5.56 -6.57 8.34
C ASN A 64 -5.86 -5.58 7.21
N LEU A 65 -7.14 -5.41 6.87
CA LEU A 65 -7.57 -4.43 5.87
C LEU A 65 -7.22 -3.01 6.33
N ALA A 66 -6.33 -2.34 5.61
CA ALA A 66 -5.91 -0.96 5.88
C ALA A 66 -6.55 0.06 4.92
N TYR A 67 -6.93 -0.39 3.73
CA TYR A 67 -7.65 0.38 2.72
C TYR A 67 -8.60 -0.53 1.95
N GLY A 68 -9.82 -0.06 1.71
CA GLY A 68 -10.81 -0.75 0.89
C GLY A 68 -12.06 0.09 0.71
N ASN A 69 -12.85 -0.20 -0.33
CA ASN A 69 -14.07 0.54 -0.66
C ASN A 69 -13.87 2.06 -0.77
N GLY A 70 -12.71 2.49 -1.29
CA GLY A 70 -12.39 3.91 -1.44
C GLY A 70 -12.03 4.65 -0.14
N ALA A 71 -11.81 3.94 0.98
CA ALA A 71 -11.55 4.55 2.28
C ALA A 71 -10.41 3.87 3.06
N VAL A 72 -9.71 4.68 3.87
CA VAL A 72 -8.69 4.21 4.80
C VAL A 72 -9.34 3.69 6.09
N VAL A 73 -8.90 2.53 6.56
CA VAL A 73 -9.36 1.92 7.81
C VAL A 73 -8.45 2.39 8.95
N ALA A 74 -8.87 3.44 9.67
CA ALA A 74 -8.03 4.13 10.66
C ALA A 74 -7.63 3.28 11.88
N SER A 75 -8.35 2.18 12.16
CA SER A 75 -8.05 1.27 13.26
C SER A 75 -6.87 0.34 12.95
N THR A 76 -6.55 0.11 11.68
CA THR A 76 -5.45 -0.77 11.28
C THR A 76 -4.11 -0.06 11.47
N ARG A 77 -3.18 -0.72 12.17
CA ARG A 77 -1.86 -0.17 12.50
C ARG A 77 -0.73 -1.01 11.92
N GLY A 78 0.36 -0.33 11.56
CA GLY A 78 1.61 -0.96 11.20
C GLY A 78 2.31 -1.59 12.40
N LYS A 79 3.30 -2.44 12.11
CA LYS A 79 4.28 -2.93 13.10
C LYS A 79 5.65 -2.38 12.72
N ARG A 80 6.52 -2.15 13.71
CA ARG A 80 7.90 -1.73 13.47
C ARG A 80 8.61 -2.80 12.62
N LEU A 81 9.37 -2.36 11.62
CA LEU A 81 10.21 -3.26 10.83
C LEU A 81 11.34 -3.83 11.70
N LEU A 82 11.64 -5.10 11.49
CA LEU A 82 12.81 -5.79 12.04
C LEU A 82 13.77 -6.10 10.88
N PHE A 83 15.05 -6.24 11.20
CA PHE A 83 16.10 -6.44 10.22
C PHE A 83 17.02 -7.57 10.67
N ASP A 84 17.34 -8.51 9.77
CA ASP A 84 18.25 -9.63 10.05
C ASP A 84 19.71 -9.22 9.77
N ARG A 85 20.10 -8.05 10.30
CA ARG A 85 21.46 -7.52 10.21
C ARG A 85 22.32 -8.12 11.31
N LYS A 86 23.52 -8.57 10.94
CA LYS A 86 24.56 -9.00 11.90
C LYS A 86 25.16 -7.82 12.63
#